data_AF-A0A519JWA1-F1
#
_entry.id   AF-A0A519JWA1-F1
#
_cell.length_a   1.000
_cell.length_b   1.000
_cell.length_c   1.000
_cell.angle_alpha   90.00
_cell.angle_beta   90.00
_cell.angle_gamma   90.00
#
_symmetry.space_group_name_H-M   'P 1'
#
loop_
_entity.id
_entity.type
_entity.pdbx_description
1 polymer ?
#
loop_
_entity_poly.entity_id
_entity_poly.type
_entity_poly.pdbx_seq_one_letter_code
_entity_poly.pdbx_strand_id
1 'polypeptide(L)'
;MFSRYVQAPIFILLVLLTLQSCTKQIAEPQLYDPFKTTGFFLDNWKSKAFLPFTYKEISEETASSTSEILVYNDIPLHKLSTYLNGNNANPFSGQMIQHPTLLKNIRDLNPGILRYPGGDISSIYFWDRTKWNPPADVPKQIYLSKAKEPTYLWFGLNNEPWTLSLENYYKVLDATHTTGMITVNYAYARYGTGKNPVNNAAHLAANWVRHDKGRTKLWEVGNESYGYWQGGWMIDTTLTKNQPQIISGGLYGSHFKIFADSMRHAAREIGVKINIGAQLVTHPVDPKVSPSEINWNNTYFQSAADDADFYIVHNYFTPFGENNTPQQVLASAEKVISEIKSALKTSFAQNGRLQKPVAMTEWNIFAMGSKQKMSNIAGVHAVL
;
A
#
# COMPACT_ATOMS: atom_id res chain seq x y z
N MET A 1 8.26 -0.48 -36.22
CA MET A 1 7.73 -1.75 -36.76
C MET A 1 6.48 -2.09 -35.98
N PHE A 2 5.33 -1.70 -36.51
CA PHE A 2 4.02 -1.81 -35.85
C PHE A 2 3.56 -3.27 -35.86
N SER A 3 3.41 -3.88 -34.69
CA SER A 3 2.71 -5.16 -34.56
C SER A 3 1.33 -4.92 -33.95
N ARG A 4 0.32 -5.37 -34.69
CA ARG A 4 -1.09 -5.32 -34.37
C ARG A 4 -1.36 -6.26 -33.19
N TYR A 5 -1.88 -5.73 -32.07
CA TYR A 5 -2.49 -6.56 -31.04
C TYR A 5 -3.90 -6.94 -31.49
N VAL A 6 -4.05 -8.22 -31.85
CA VAL A 6 -5.35 -8.87 -31.99
C VAL A 6 -6.04 -8.86 -30.63
N GLN A 7 -7.26 -8.33 -30.57
CA GLN A 7 -8.18 -8.51 -29.45
C GLN A 7 -8.34 -10.02 -29.20
N ALA A 8 -7.75 -10.52 -28.12
CA ALA A 8 -8.08 -11.83 -27.59
C ALA A 8 -9.43 -11.75 -26.86
N PRO A 9 -10.30 -12.77 -27.00
CA PRO A 9 -11.65 -12.74 -26.44
C PRO A 9 -11.59 -12.67 -24.93
N ILE A 10 -12.45 -11.83 -24.37
CA ILE A 10 -12.85 -11.84 -22.97
C ILE A 10 -13.30 -13.28 -22.68
N PHE A 11 -12.61 -13.97 -21.77
CA PHE A 11 -13.17 -15.16 -21.14
C PHE A 11 -14.39 -14.70 -20.36
N ILE A 12 -15.56 -14.81 -20.97
CA ILE A 12 -16.83 -14.76 -20.27
C ILE A 12 -16.84 -16.04 -19.44
N LEU A 13 -16.66 -15.89 -18.12
CA LEU A 13 -17.05 -16.94 -17.19
C LEU A 13 -18.58 -17.03 -17.30
N LEU A 14 -19.08 -17.96 -18.10
CA LEU A 14 -20.49 -18.32 -18.12
C LEU A 14 -20.74 -19.07 -16.81
N VAL A 15 -21.16 -18.32 -15.78
CA VAL A 15 -21.67 -18.92 -14.56
C VAL A 15 -23.11 -19.33 -14.87
N LEU A 16 -23.31 -20.62 -15.14
CA LEU A 16 -24.62 -21.24 -15.09
C LEU A 16 -25.05 -21.27 -13.61
N LEU A 17 -25.86 -20.29 -13.21
CA LEU A 17 -26.52 -20.28 -11.91
C LEU A 17 -27.85 -21.03 -12.06
N THR A 18 -27.89 -22.28 -11.63
CA THR A 18 -29.16 -22.97 -11.36
C THR A 18 -29.65 -22.55 -9.98
N LEU A 19 -30.75 -21.81 -9.93
CA LEU A 19 -31.47 -21.54 -8.67
C LEU A 19 -32.24 -22.81 -8.28
N GLN A 20 -31.57 -23.76 -7.64
CA GLN A 20 -32.24 -24.86 -6.95
C GLN A 20 -32.53 -24.46 -5.51
N SER A 21 -33.78 -24.64 -5.06
CA SER A 21 -34.13 -24.57 -3.64
C SER A 21 -33.45 -25.73 -2.91
N CYS A 22 -32.28 -25.46 -2.31
CA CYS A 22 -31.54 -26.48 -1.57
C CYS A 22 -32.17 -26.68 -0.19
N THR A 23 -32.74 -27.86 0.06
CA THR A 23 -33.24 -28.30 1.39
C THR A 23 -32.17 -29.01 2.22
N LYS A 24 -30.91 -29.02 1.75
CA LYS A 24 -29.80 -29.65 2.45
C LYS A 24 -29.36 -28.72 3.59
N GLN A 25 -29.56 -29.15 4.83
CA GLN A 25 -29.05 -28.48 6.01
C GLN A 25 -27.52 -28.64 6.05
N ILE A 26 -26.82 -27.78 5.32
CA ILE A 26 -25.37 -27.63 5.37
C ILE A 26 -25.09 -26.70 6.54
N ALA A 27 -24.05 -27.00 7.33
CA ALA A 27 -23.64 -26.16 8.45
C ALA A 27 -23.56 -24.70 7.99
N GLU A 28 -24.23 -23.80 8.70
CA GLU A 28 -24.16 -22.36 8.43
C GLU A 28 -22.67 -21.98 8.26
N PRO A 29 -22.31 -21.23 7.20
CA PRO A 29 -20.96 -20.74 7.07
C PRO A 29 -20.67 -19.96 8.36
N GLN A 30 -19.67 -20.41 9.13
CA GLN A 30 -19.22 -19.64 10.28
C GLN A 30 -18.93 -18.24 9.79
N LEU A 31 -19.70 -17.26 10.28
CA LEU A 31 -19.43 -15.85 10.09
C LEU A 31 -17.99 -15.64 10.56
N TYR A 32 -17.06 -15.56 9.62
CA TYR A 32 -15.70 -15.18 9.90
C TYR A 32 -15.78 -13.83 10.62
N ASP A 33 -14.97 -13.62 11.66
CA ASP A 33 -14.89 -12.33 12.36
C ASP A 33 -13.80 -11.47 11.67
N PRO A 34 -14.11 -10.68 10.63
CA PRO A 34 -13.14 -9.78 10.00
C PRO A 34 -12.94 -8.49 10.80
N PHE A 35 -13.61 -8.32 11.96
CA PHE A 35 -13.99 -6.97 12.39
C PHE A 35 -12.86 -6.14 12.99
N LYS A 36 -11.70 -6.72 13.31
CA LYS A 36 -10.62 -5.95 13.96
C LYS A 36 -9.65 -5.26 13.00
N THR A 37 -9.44 -5.80 11.78
CA THR A 37 -8.42 -5.26 10.86
C THR A 37 -8.97 -4.43 9.70
N THR A 38 -10.29 -4.30 9.54
CA THR A 38 -10.88 -3.35 8.58
C THR A 38 -11.15 -1.98 9.22
N GLY A 39 -11.75 -1.94 10.42
CA GLY A 39 -12.08 -0.72 11.19
C GLY A 39 -12.56 0.47 10.35
N PHE A 40 -11.93 1.63 10.50
CA PHE A 40 -12.39 2.89 9.90
C PHE A 40 -12.39 2.90 8.37
N PHE A 41 -11.78 1.92 7.70
CA PHE A 41 -11.88 1.76 6.25
C PHE A 41 -13.33 1.48 5.78
N LEU A 42 -14.25 1.17 6.69
CA LEU A 42 -15.68 1.02 6.42
C LEU A 42 -16.53 2.24 6.79
N ASP A 43 -15.97 3.31 7.37
CA ASP A 43 -16.74 4.47 7.86
C ASP A 43 -17.61 5.13 6.78
N ASN A 44 -17.14 5.10 5.53
CA ASN A 44 -17.85 5.67 4.37
C ASN A 44 -18.46 4.60 3.46
N TRP A 45 -18.56 3.35 3.93
CA TRP A 45 -19.17 2.28 3.16
C TRP A 45 -20.63 2.60 2.87
N LYS A 46 -21.06 2.33 1.64
CA LYS A 46 -22.45 2.47 1.20
C LYS A 46 -22.88 1.18 0.52
N SER A 47 -24.08 0.72 0.84
CA SER A 47 -24.70 -0.40 0.12
C SER A 47 -24.87 -0.04 -1.35
N LYS A 48 -24.53 -0.96 -2.25
CA LYS A 48 -24.88 -0.87 -3.65
C LYS A 48 -26.14 -1.71 -3.88
N ALA A 49 -27.13 -1.13 -4.53
CA ALA A 49 -28.28 -1.88 -5.01
C ALA A 49 -27.83 -2.77 -6.17
N PHE A 50 -28.24 -4.02 -6.15
CA PHE A 50 -28.13 -4.89 -7.30
C PHE A 50 -29.12 -4.38 -8.36
N LEU A 51 -28.62 -3.96 -9.52
CA LEU A 51 -29.46 -3.54 -10.63
C LEU A 51 -29.89 -4.78 -11.41
N PRO A 52 -31.19 -4.92 -11.77
CA PRO A 52 -31.64 -6.01 -12.63
C PRO A 52 -30.84 -6.00 -13.93
N PHE A 53 -30.27 -7.14 -14.31
CA PHE A 53 -29.62 -7.30 -15.60
C PHE A 53 -30.51 -8.10 -16.55
N THR A 54 -30.36 -7.84 -17.85
CA THR A 54 -30.98 -8.68 -18.86
C THR A 54 -30.28 -10.03 -18.88
N TYR A 55 -31.02 -11.09 -18.63
CA TYR A 55 -30.54 -12.45 -18.75
C TYR A 55 -31.32 -13.20 -19.81
N LYS A 56 -30.70 -14.25 -20.33
CA LYS A 56 -31.38 -15.23 -21.18
C LYS A 56 -31.45 -16.53 -20.39
N GLU A 57 -32.66 -16.95 -20.04
CA GLU A 57 -32.88 -18.33 -19.59
C GLU A 57 -32.52 -19.29 -20.71
N ILE A 58 -31.73 -20.30 -20.37
CA ILE A 58 -31.41 -21.43 -21.22
C ILE A 58 -31.85 -22.70 -20.51
N SER A 59 -32.18 -23.73 -21.27
CA SER A 59 -32.51 -25.04 -20.72
C SER A 59 -31.36 -25.58 -19.89
N GLU A 60 -31.71 -26.23 -18.77
CA GLU A 60 -30.74 -26.86 -17.87
C GLU A 60 -29.93 -27.93 -18.62
N GLU A 61 -28.62 -27.93 -18.41
CA GLU A 61 -27.71 -28.88 -19.03
C GLU A 61 -27.92 -30.28 -18.41
N THR A 62 -28.11 -31.30 -19.24
CA THR A 62 -28.33 -32.67 -18.76
C THR A 62 -27.04 -33.42 -18.45
N ALA A 63 -25.89 -32.85 -18.81
CA ALA A 63 -24.58 -33.41 -18.50
C ALA A 63 -24.31 -33.30 -17.00
N SER A 64 -23.68 -34.33 -16.42
CA SER A 64 -23.24 -34.28 -15.03
C SER A 64 -22.20 -33.19 -14.82
N SER A 65 -22.41 -32.33 -13.82
CA SER A 65 -21.41 -31.34 -13.45
C SER A 65 -20.28 -31.98 -12.65
N THR A 66 -19.04 -31.55 -12.92
CA THR A 66 -17.87 -31.88 -12.10
C THR A 66 -17.62 -30.84 -11.00
N SER A 67 -18.41 -29.77 -10.92
CA SER A 67 -18.28 -28.70 -9.93
C SER A 67 -19.63 -28.02 -9.65
N GLU A 68 -19.88 -27.71 -8.39
CA GLU A 68 -21.11 -27.03 -7.96
C GLU A 68 -20.74 -25.66 -7.38
N ILE A 69 -21.43 -24.60 -7.82
CA ILE A 69 -21.31 -23.26 -7.24
C ILE A 69 -22.61 -22.95 -6.53
N LEU A 70 -22.55 -22.87 -5.21
CA LEU A 70 -23.68 -22.48 -4.37
C LEU A 70 -23.58 -20.99 -4.06
N VAL A 71 -24.64 -20.23 -4.34
CA VAL A 71 -24.73 -18.80 -4.04
C VAL A 71 -25.74 -18.59 -2.92
N TYR A 72 -25.25 -18.18 -1.76
CA TYR A 72 -26.07 -17.80 -0.62
C TYR A 72 -26.23 -16.27 -0.61
N ASN A 73 -27.45 -15.79 -0.83
CA ASN A 73 -27.76 -14.35 -0.90
C ASN A 73 -28.53 -13.83 0.33
N ASP A 74 -28.88 -14.72 1.24
CA ASP A 74 -29.60 -14.49 2.48
C ASP A 74 -28.66 -14.13 3.65
N ILE A 75 -27.41 -14.62 3.62
CA ILE A 75 -26.40 -14.38 4.65
C ILE A 75 -25.26 -13.50 4.10
N PRO A 76 -25.24 -12.19 4.39
CA PRO A 76 -24.11 -11.34 3.98
C PRO A 76 -22.85 -11.74 4.76
N LEU A 77 -21.82 -12.21 4.05
CA LEU A 77 -20.54 -12.60 4.65
C LEU A 77 -19.81 -11.37 5.20
N HIS A 78 -19.45 -10.40 4.35
CA HIS A 78 -18.64 -9.23 4.72
C HIS A 78 -19.01 -7.96 3.94
N LYS A 79 -18.68 -6.79 4.52
CA LYS A 79 -18.66 -5.51 3.80
C LYS A 79 -17.28 -5.30 3.19
N LEU A 80 -17.24 -5.03 1.88
CA LEU A 80 -16.00 -4.71 1.18
C LEU A 80 -15.70 -3.20 1.28
N SER A 81 -14.50 -2.85 1.74
CA SER A 81 -14.04 -1.47 1.74
C SER A 81 -14.00 -0.92 0.31
N THR A 82 -14.34 0.35 0.14
CA THR A 82 -14.17 1.07 -1.14
C THR A 82 -12.71 1.27 -1.52
N TYR A 83 -11.78 0.94 -0.61
CA TYR A 83 -10.34 1.09 -0.77
C TYR A 83 -9.62 -0.21 -1.15
N LEU A 84 -10.34 -1.32 -1.33
CA LEU A 84 -9.77 -2.63 -1.61
C LEU A 84 -8.87 -2.64 -2.86
N ASN A 85 -9.25 -1.90 -3.90
CA ASN A 85 -8.58 -1.87 -5.19
C ASN A 85 -7.57 -0.71 -5.32
N GLY A 86 -7.02 -0.23 -4.21
CA GLY A 86 -6.06 0.87 -4.20
C GLY A 86 -4.86 0.61 -5.10
N ASN A 87 -4.33 1.66 -5.72
CA ASN A 87 -3.19 1.58 -6.63
C ASN A 87 -2.08 2.57 -6.25
N ASN A 88 -0.85 2.30 -6.67
CA ASN A 88 0.27 3.23 -6.53
C ASN A 88 0.34 4.18 -7.73
N ALA A 89 0.35 5.49 -7.47
CA ALA A 89 0.63 6.52 -8.46
C ALA A 89 2.14 6.79 -8.51
N ASN A 90 2.88 5.89 -9.16
CA ASN A 90 4.33 5.96 -9.23
C ASN A 90 4.80 7.26 -9.93
N PRO A 91 5.65 8.08 -9.30
CA PRO A 91 6.21 9.28 -9.90
C PRO A 91 6.92 9.07 -11.24
N PHE A 92 7.48 7.89 -11.53
CA PHE A 92 8.10 7.58 -12.83
C PHE A 92 7.11 7.58 -14.01
N SER A 93 5.80 7.57 -13.76
CA SER A 93 4.78 7.53 -14.82
C SER A 93 4.56 8.85 -15.55
N GLY A 94 5.34 9.89 -15.22
CA GLY A 94 5.22 11.21 -15.82
C GLY A 94 3.98 11.98 -15.35
N GLN A 95 3.68 13.08 -16.03
CA GLN A 95 2.57 13.97 -15.69
C GLN A 95 1.23 13.33 -16.11
N MET A 96 0.73 12.37 -15.32
CA MET A 96 -0.47 11.55 -15.60
C MET A 96 -1.69 12.36 -16.06
N ILE A 97 -1.86 13.59 -15.55
CA ILE A 97 -2.95 14.51 -15.94
C ILE A 97 -2.95 14.86 -17.44
N GLN A 98 -1.81 14.73 -18.12
CA GLN A 98 -1.64 15.02 -19.54
C GLN A 98 -2.00 13.82 -20.43
N HIS A 99 -2.47 12.71 -19.85
CA HIS A 99 -2.78 11.47 -20.57
C HIS A 99 -4.27 11.09 -20.43
N PRO A 100 -5.16 11.61 -21.31
CA PRO A 100 -6.61 11.39 -21.20
C PRO A 100 -7.04 9.92 -21.15
N THR A 101 -6.39 9.06 -21.95
CA THR A 101 -6.66 7.61 -21.95
C THR A 101 -6.31 6.97 -20.60
N LEU A 102 -5.18 7.39 -19.99
CA LEU A 102 -4.79 6.90 -18.67
C LEU A 102 -5.80 7.35 -17.61
N LEU A 103 -6.20 8.63 -17.62
CA LEU A 103 -7.21 9.14 -16.68
C LEU A 103 -8.55 8.41 -16.82
N LYS A 104 -8.99 8.12 -18.06
CA LYS A 104 -10.18 7.31 -18.31
C LYS A 104 -10.02 5.92 -17.69
N ASN A 105 -8.89 5.25 -17.94
CA ASN A 105 -8.64 3.92 -17.40
C ASN A 105 -8.63 3.89 -15.86
N ILE A 106 -8.03 4.91 -15.20
CA ILE A 106 -8.03 5.02 -13.74
C ILE A 106 -9.46 5.25 -13.23
N ARG A 107 -10.25 6.11 -13.89
CA ARG A 107 -11.64 6.35 -13.51
C ARG A 107 -12.50 5.10 -13.67
N ASP A 108 -12.34 4.37 -14.77
CA ASP A 108 -13.07 3.13 -15.04
C ASP A 108 -12.68 2.02 -14.05
N LEU A 109 -11.40 1.95 -13.67
CA LEU A 109 -10.91 1.04 -12.63
C LEU A 109 -11.48 1.40 -11.25
N ASN A 110 -11.69 2.69 -10.99
CA ASN A 110 -12.18 3.23 -9.71
C ASN A 110 -11.45 2.63 -8.50
N PRO A 111 -10.13 2.89 -8.37
CA PRO A 111 -9.29 2.21 -7.37
C PRO A 111 -9.63 2.59 -5.92
N GLY A 112 -10.38 3.68 -5.71
CA GLY A 112 -10.72 4.22 -4.41
C GLY A 112 -9.55 4.95 -3.72
N ILE A 113 -8.33 4.43 -3.85
CA ILE A 113 -7.06 5.05 -3.39
C ILE A 113 -6.04 5.15 -4.52
N LEU A 114 -5.30 6.27 -4.55
CA LEU A 114 -4.03 6.40 -5.25
C LEU A 114 -2.93 6.83 -4.28
N ARG A 115 -1.97 5.94 -4.03
CA ARG A 115 -0.81 6.14 -3.14
C ARG A 115 0.31 6.93 -3.83
N TYR A 116 0.88 7.93 -3.17
CA TYR A 116 1.90 8.84 -3.73
C TYR A 116 2.85 9.40 -2.67
N PRO A 117 4.13 9.67 -2.99
CA PRO A 117 4.87 9.15 -4.13
C PRO A 117 5.13 7.64 -4.01
N GLY A 118 4.93 7.07 -2.81
CA GLY A 118 5.11 5.64 -2.54
C GLY A 118 6.53 5.11 -2.78
N GLY A 119 6.74 3.85 -2.43
CA GLY A 119 7.96 3.10 -2.68
C GLY A 119 9.24 3.79 -2.18
N ASP A 120 10.37 3.36 -2.73
CA ASP A 120 11.71 3.88 -2.42
C ASP A 120 11.83 5.39 -2.68
N ILE A 121 11.06 5.92 -3.64
CA ILE A 121 11.07 7.36 -3.97
C ILE A 121 10.65 8.18 -2.75
N SER A 122 9.67 7.73 -1.97
CA SER A 122 9.22 8.46 -0.79
C SER A 122 10.35 8.73 0.21
N SER A 123 11.35 7.85 0.30
CA SER A 123 12.52 7.99 1.17
C SER A 123 13.49 9.10 0.74
N ILE A 124 13.35 9.63 -0.48
CA ILE A 124 14.18 10.72 -1.01
C ILE A 124 13.34 11.88 -1.59
N TYR A 125 12.04 11.89 -1.30
CA TYR A 125 11.09 12.84 -1.86
C TYR A 125 10.96 14.10 -0.99
N PHE A 126 11.17 15.26 -1.59
CA PHE A 126 10.96 16.57 -0.99
C PHE A 126 9.82 17.28 -1.72
N TRP A 127 8.64 17.28 -1.11
CA TRP A 127 7.38 17.71 -1.74
C TRP A 127 7.37 19.21 -2.07
N ASP A 128 8.08 20.03 -1.29
CA ASP A 128 8.11 21.49 -1.35
C ASP A 128 9.36 22.06 -2.05
N ARG A 129 10.16 21.21 -2.70
CA ARG A 129 11.45 21.59 -3.28
C ARG A 129 11.52 21.37 -4.79
N THR A 130 12.51 22.01 -5.40
CA THR A 130 12.96 21.78 -6.77
C THR A 130 14.42 21.32 -6.75
N LYS A 131 14.90 20.75 -7.86
CA LYS A 131 16.33 20.41 -8.03
C LYS A 131 17.28 21.61 -7.92
N TRP A 132 16.76 22.82 -8.07
CA TRP A 132 17.50 24.08 -7.98
C TRP A 132 17.53 24.66 -6.56
N ASN A 133 16.71 24.12 -5.66
CA ASN A 133 16.66 24.50 -4.25
C ASN A 133 16.53 23.25 -3.37
N PRO A 134 17.52 22.34 -3.40
CA PRO A 134 17.51 21.14 -2.56
C PRO A 134 17.70 21.52 -1.08
N PRO A 135 17.27 20.66 -0.14
CA PRO A 135 17.58 20.83 1.28
C PRO A 135 19.10 20.87 1.51
N ALA A 136 19.57 21.84 2.30
CA ALA A 136 20.99 22.03 2.57
C ALA A 136 21.58 21.01 3.55
N ASP A 137 20.74 20.35 4.35
CA ASP A 137 21.11 19.43 5.42
C ASP A 137 20.89 17.96 5.01
N VAL A 138 21.17 17.66 3.74
CA VAL A 138 21.22 16.29 3.21
C VAL A 138 22.67 15.97 2.80
N PRO A 139 23.20 14.80 3.16
CA PRO A 139 24.57 14.44 2.83
C PRO A 139 24.70 14.21 1.31
N LYS A 140 25.93 14.32 0.79
CA LYS A 140 26.21 14.06 -0.64
C LYS A 140 26.09 12.58 -1.02
N GLN A 141 26.21 11.70 -0.03
CA GLN A 141 26.08 10.25 -0.19
C GLN A 141 25.21 9.70 0.94
N ILE A 142 24.35 8.74 0.58
CA ILE A 142 23.53 7.97 1.53
C ILE A 142 23.74 6.48 1.28
N TYR A 143 23.40 5.65 2.26
CA TYR A 143 23.40 4.21 2.06
C TYR A 143 22.13 3.79 1.33
N LEU A 144 22.30 3.11 0.20
CA LEU A 144 21.25 2.45 -0.59
C LEU A 144 21.76 1.07 -0.98
N SER A 145 20.94 0.03 -0.86
CA SER A 145 21.30 -1.35 -1.25
C SER A 145 22.66 -1.82 -0.72
N LYS A 146 22.96 -1.50 0.55
CA LYS A 146 24.22 -1.81 1.25
C LYS A 146 25.49 -1.07 0.78
N ALA A 147 25.39 -0.13 -0.15
CA ALA A 147 26.50 0.70 -0.62
C ALA A 147 26.28 2.18 -0.32
N LYS A 148 27.36 2.95 -0.17
CA LYS A 148 27.29 4.42 -0.19
C LYS A 148 27.13 4.86 -1.64
N GLU A 149 25.98 5.43 -1.96
CA GLU A 149 25.66 5.93 -3.29
C GLU A 149 25.54 7.46 -3.28
N PRO A 150 25.82 8.15 -4.40
CA PRO A 150 25.47 9.56 -4.55
C PRO A 150 24.01 9.80 -4.19
N THR A 151 23.74 10.81 -3.38
CA THR A 151 22.37 11.13 -2.99
C THR A 151 21.62 11.73 -4.17
N TYR A 152 20.64 10.97 -4.68
CA TYR A 152 19.66 11.45 -5.63
C TYR A 152 18.39 11.80 -4.88
N LEU A 153 17.86 13.01 -5.12
CA LEU A 153 16.64 13.50 -4.49
C LEU A 153 15.51 13.62 -5.53
N TRP A 154 14.29 13.36 -5.07
CA TRP A 154 13.08 13.54 -5.84
C TRP A 154 12.34 14.78 -5.38
N PHE A 155 11.74 15.53 -6.30
CA PHE A 155 11.22 16.87 -6.04
C PHE A 155 9.76 16.99 -6.44
N GLY A 156 8.90 17.38 -5.50
CA GLY A 156 7.46 17.51 -5.74
C GLY A 156 7.07 18.69 -6.62
N LEU A 157 7.91 19.72 -6.69
CA LEU A 157 7.71 20.87 -7.58
C LEU A 157 8.32 20.67 -8.98
N ASN A 158 8.72 19.44 -9.33
CA ASN A 158 9.26 19.12 -10.65
C ASN A 158 8.14 18.83 -11.67
N ASN A 159 7.96 19.72 -12.64
CA ASN A 159 6.98 19.59 -13.73
C ASN A 159 7.55 18.98 -15.03
N GLU A 160 8.75 18.39 -15.00
CA GLU A 160 9.31 17.71 -16.16
C GLU A 160 8.43 16.51 -16.59
N PRO A 161 8.39 16.17 -17.90
CA PRO A 161 7.46 15.15 -18.40
C PRO A 161 7.68 13.73 -17.87
N TRP A 162 8.89 13.40 -17.42
CA TRP A 162 9.28 12.06 -16.95
C TRP A 162 8.92 11.78 -15.49
N THR A 163 8.46 12.79 -14.74
CA THR A 163 8.09 12.67 -13.33
C THR A 163 6.65 13.14 -13.08
N LEU A 164 6.08 12.85 -11.90
CA LEU A 164 4.78 13.37 -11.47
C LEU A 164 4.96 14.43 -10.38
N SER A 165 4.57 15.68 -10.68
CA SER A 165 4.57 16.75 -9.69
C SER A 165 3.44 16.58 -8.68
N LEU A 166 3.60 17.16 -7.49
CA LEU A 166 2.58 17.14 -6.44
C LEU A 166 1.26 17.79 -6.92
N GLU A 167 1.36 18.92 -7.61
CA GLU A 167 0.19 19.63 -8.12
C GLU A 167 -0.56 18.77 -9.15
N ASN A 168 0.15 18.10 -10.05
CA ASN A 168 -0.48 17.23 -11.05
C ASN A 168 -1.00 15.94 -10.43
N TYR A 169 -0.39 15.41 -9.38
CA TYR A 169 -0.98 14.32 -8.58
C TYR A 169 -2.34 14.74 -8.00
N TYR A 170 -2.46 15.94 -7.41
CA TYR A 170 -3.75 16.42 -6.92
C TYR A 170 -4.79 16.59 -8.04
N LYS A 171 -4.40 17.05 -9.23
CA LYS A 171 -5.30 17.11 -10.39
C LYS A 171 -5.75 15.72 -10.85
N VAL A 172 -4.88 14.70 -10.74
CA VAL A 172 -5.25 13.30 -11.05
C VAL A 172 -6.30 12.79 -10.07
N LEU A 173 -6.14 13.06 -8.76
CA LEU A 173 -7.13 12.68 -7.75
C LEU A 173 -8.51 13.28 -8.07
N ASP A 174 -8.55 14.57 -8.40
CA ASP A 174 -9.78 15.28 -8.77
C ASP A 174 -10.42 14.69 -10.04
N ALA A 175 -9.64 14.54 -11.11
CA ALA A 175 -10.11 14.04 -12.40
C ALA A 175 -10.59 12.58 -12.38
N THR A 176 -10.17 11.81 -11.38
CA THR A 176 -10.48 10.37 -11.23
C THR A 176 -11.40 10.08 -10.05
N HIS A 177 -11.77 11.10 -9.26
CA HIS A 177 -12.54 10.98 -8.02
C HIS A 177 -11.95 9.97 -7.02
N THR A 178 -10.62 9.94 -6.92
CA THR A 178 -9.90 9.00 -6.06
C THR A 178 -9.45 9.66 -4.76
N THR A 179 -9.42 8.91 -3.65
CA THR A 179 -8.85 9.38 -2.38
C THR A 179 -7.32 9.30 -2.42
N GLY A 180 -6.64 10.36 -1.99
CA GLY A 180 -5.19 10.33 -1.85
C GLY A 180 -4.73 9.50 -0.65
N MET A 181 -3.58 8.83 -0.82
CA MET A 181 -2.77 8.29 0.26
C MET A 181 -1.34 8.81 0.11
N ILE A 182 -0.81 9.52 1.10
CA ILE A 182 0.52 10.15 1.01
C ILE A 182 1.54 9.42 1.87
N THR A 183 2.68 9.05 1.28
CA THR A 183 3.85 8.52 2.00
C THR A 183 4.86 9.64 2.24
N VAL A 184 5.06 10.04 3.49
CA VAL A 184 6.01 11.12 3.84
C VAL A 184 7.44 10.60 3.93
N ASN A 185 8.41 11.47 3.66
CA ASN A 185 9.84 11.15 3.70
C ASN A 185 10.34 11.00 5.14
N TYR A 186 10.09 9.82 5.73
CA TYR A 186 10.62 9.45 7.04
C TYR A 186 12.15 9.32 7.02
N ALA A 187 12.73 8.83 5.94
CA ALA A 187 14.16 8.58 5.83
C ALA A 187 15.01 9.84 6.05
N TYR A 188 14.49 11.03 5.74
CA TYR A 188 15.14 12.30 6.08
C TYR A 188 15.39 12.48 7.59
N ALA A 189 14.56 11.89 8.47
CA ALA A 189 14.83 11.84 9.91
C ALA A 189 16.11 11.09 10.27
N ARG A 190 16.55 10.19 9.37
CA ARG A 190 17.75 9.37 9.51
C ARG A 190 18.96 10.03 8.88
N TYR A 191 18.91 10.28 7.57
CA TYR A 191 20.09 10.79 6.85
C TYR A 191 20.30 12.30 6.97
N GLY A 192 19.33 13.07 7.46
CA GLY A 192 19.47 14.52 7.62
C GLY A 192 20.62 14.89 8.57
N THR A 193 21.42 15.88 8.19
CA THR A 193 22.61 16.34 8.93
C THR A 193 22.33 17.54 9.83
N GLY A 194 21.08 18.02 9.86
CA GLY A 194 20.64 19.11 10.72
C GLY A 194 20.76 18.77 12.22
N LYS A 195 20.62 19.78 13.08
CA LYS A 195 20.74 19.62 14.54
C LYS A 195 19.70 18.64 15.12
N ASN A 196 18.52 18.57 14.53
CA ASN A 196 17.45 17.67 14.94
C ASN A 196 16.70 17.14 13.70
N PRO A 197 17.26 16.11 13.02
CA PRO A 197 16.74 15.67 11.73
C PRO A 197 15.34 15.05 11.85
N VAL A 198 15.00 14.40 12.97
CA VAL A 198 13.66 13.86 13.19
C VAL A 198 12.61 14.96 13.27
N ASN A 199 12.89 16.07 13.98
CA ASN A 199 11.97 17.20 14.01
C ASN A 199 11.88 17.90 12.65
N ASN A 200 13.01 18.08 11.93
CA ASN A 200 12.99 18.67 10.60
C ASN A 200 12.09 17.87 9.64
N ALA A 201 12.22 16.54 9.64
CA ALA A 201 11.41 15.67 8.78
C ALA A 201 9.94 15.60 9.22
N ALA A 202 9.66 15.57 10.53
CA ALA A 202 8.29 15.65 11.05
C ALA A 202 7.63 17.00 10.71
N HIS A 203 8.36 18.11 10.76
CA HIS A 203 7.88 19.42 10.33
C HIS A 203 7.63 19.47 8.82
N LEU A 204 8.49 18.86 7.99
CA LEU A 204 8.27 18.74 6.56
C LEU A 204 6.94 18.01 6.26
N ALA A 205 6.68 16.89 6.95
CA ALA A 205 5.44 16.14 6.85
C ALA A 205 4.22 16.95 7.33
N ALA A 206 4.31 17.62 8.49
CA ALA A 206 3.25 18.47 9.02
C ALA A 206 2.93 19.66 8.10
N ASN A 207 3.95 20.28 7.50
CA ASN A 207 3.74 21.34 6.51
C ASN A 207 3.06 20.81 5.25
N TRP A 208 3.31 19.56 4.87
CA TRP A 208 2.54 18.93 3.80
C TRP A 208 1.07 18.78 4.17
N VAL A 209 0.75 18.34 5.39
CA VAL A 209 -0.64 18.29 5.87
C VAL A 209 -1.33 19.66 5.76
N ARG A 210 -0.66 20.75 6.16
CA ARG A 210 -1.16 22.13 6.01
C ARG A 210 -1.38 22.51 4.55
N HIS A 211 -0.45 22.15 3.67
CA HIS A 211 -0.53 22.45 2.24
C HIS A 211 -1.62 21.63 1.53
N ASP A 212 -1.79 20.37 1.95
CA ASP A 212 -2.75 19.41 1.42
C ASP A 212 -4.19 19.84 1.69
N LYS A 213 -4.46 20.52 2.81
CA LYS A 213 -5.77 21.10 3.17
C LYS A 213 -6.91 20.06 3.19
N GLY A 214 -6.60 18.83 3.55
CA GLY A 214 -7.59 17.74 3.70
C GLY A 214 -7.99 17.05 2.40
N ARG A 215 -7.24 17.25 1.30
CA ARG A 215 -7.40 16.44 0.07
C ARG A 215 -7.07 14.96 0.32
N THR A 216 -6.15 14.70 1.25
CA THR A 216 -5.64 13.37 1.58
C THR A 216 -6.11 12.93 2.97
N LYS A 217 -6.70 11.73 3.04
CA LYS A 217 -7.24 11.17 4.30
C LYS A 217 -6.28 10.19 4.98
N LEU A 218 -5.40 9.55 4.21
CA LEU A 218 -4.53 8.47 4.64
C LEU A 218 -3.08 8.89 4.44
N TRP A 219 -2.29 8.79 5.49
CA TRP A 219 -0.90 9.19 5.49
C TRP A 219 -0.04 8.05 6.01
N GLU A 220 1.11 7.84 5.42
CA GLU A 220 2.08 6.83 5.81
C GLU A 220 3.38 7.50 6.24
N VAL A 221 3.94 7.08 7.37
CA VAL A 221 5.24 7.57 7.83
C VAL A 221 6.32 6.64 7.28
N GLY A 222 6.85 6.98 6.11
CA GLY A 222 7.91 6.25 5.42
C GLY A 222 7.45 5.03 4.61
N ASN A 223 8.41 4.46 3.89
CA ASN A 223 8.27 3.24 3.09
C ASN A 223 9.35 2.24 3.50
N GLU A 224 8.96 0.99 3.76
CA GLU A 224 9.80 -0.17 4.13
C GLU A 224 11.09 0.16 4.87
N SER A 225 11.05 1.05 5.86
CA SER A 225 12.24 1.68 6.42
C SER A 225 13.17 0.70 7.12
N TYR A 226 12.72 -0.54 7.31
CA TYR A 226 13.49 -1.69 7.73
C TYR A 226 14.38 -2.30 6.64
N GLY A 227 14.04 -2.15 5.36
CA GLY A 227 14.69 -2.81 4.23
C GLY A 227 16.04 -2.17 3.89
N TYR A 228 17.05 -3.00 3.62
CA TYR A 228 18.41 -2.53 3.32
C TYR A 228 18.53 -1.76 2.00
N TRP A 229 17.47 -1.78 1.17
CA TRP A 229 17.35 -1.04 -0.08
C TRP A 229 16.88 0.41 0.15
N GLN A 230 16.26 0.73 1.28
CA GLN A 230 15.69 2.06 1.53
C GLN A 230 16.74 3.10 1.89
N GLY A 231 16.54 4.35 1.44
CA GLY A 231 17.29 5.47 1.99
C GLY A 231 17.10 5.55 3.51
N GLY A 232 18.18 5.69 4.27
CA GLY A 232 18.13 5.88 5.73
C GLY A 232 18.02 4.61 6.59
N TRP A 233 18.01 3.41 5.99
CA TRP A 233 18.14 2.15 6.76
C TRP A 233 19.47 2.11 7.54
N MET A 234 20.52 2.66 6.92
CA MET A 234 21.85 2.85 7.46
C MET A 234 22.28 4.31 7.24
N ILE A 235 22.99 4.88 8.21
CA ILE A 235 23.48 6.26 8.16
C ILE A 235 24.97 6.35 8.47
N ASP A 236 25.61 7.40 7.99
CA ASP A 236 26.95 7.78 8.45
C ASP A 236 26.83 8.57 9.76
N THR A 237 27.19 7.93 10.87
CA THR A 237 27.09 8.53 12.21
C THR A 237 28.08 9.66 12.45
N THR A 238 29.04 9.89 11.54
CA THR A 238 29.91 11.07 11.59
C THR A 238 29.21 12.32 11.04
N LEU A 239 28.22 12.14 10.15
CA LEU A 239 27.43 13.21 9.55
C LEU A 239 26.09 13.44 10.27
N THR A 240 25.58 12.40 10.93
CA THR A 240 24.27 12.37 11.59
C THR A 240 24.46 12.10 13.08
N LYS A 241 23.99 13.01 13.94
CA LYS A 241 24.25 12.93 15.38
C LYS A 241 23.13 12.19 16.12
N ASN A 242 23.49 11.52 17.22
CA ASN A 242 22.59 10.96 18.22
C ASN A 242 21.64 9.85 17.74
N GLN A 243 22.03 9.08 16.74
CA GLN A 243 21.27 7.93 16.26
C GLN A 243 22.20 6.75 15.97
N PRO A 244 21.73 5.50 16.17
CA PRO A 244 22.48 4.31 15.78
C PRO A 244 22.67 4.27 14.26
N GLN A 245 23.75 3.62 13.84
CA GLN A 245 24.08 3.45 12.42
C GLN A 245 22.96 2.74 11.65
N ILE A 246 22.44 1.63 12.19
CA ILE A 246 21.36 0.83 11.58
C ILE A 246 20.05 1.16 12.28
N ILE A 247 18.96 1.23 11.53
CA ILE A 247 17.61 1.40 12.06
C ILE A 247 17.09 0.15 12.79
N SER A 248 16.21 0.39 13.77
CA SER A 248 15.40 -0.63 14.42
C SER A 248 13.95 -0.18 14.47
N GLY A 249 13.03 -1.13 14.68
CA GLY A 249 11.62 -0.82 14.86
C GLY A 249 11.36 0.11 16.04
N GLY A 250 12.15 0.02 17.11
CA GLY A 250 12.02 0.91 18.27
C GLY A 250 12.43 2.36 17.99
N LEU A 251 13.49 2.56 17.20
CA LEU A 251 13.85 3.90 16.75
C LEU A 251 12.80 4.47 15.79
N TYR A 252 12.34 3.65 14.83
CA TYR A 252 11.23 4.02 13.96
C TYR A 252 9.97 4.37 14.76
N GLY A 253 9.58 3.57 15.74
CA GLY A 253 8.41 3.82 16.59
C GLY A 253 8.55 5.10 17.42
N SER A 254 9.74 5.39 17.95
CA SER A 254 10.00 6.63 18.67
C SER A 254 9.86 7.86 17.76
N HIS A 255 10.40 7.78 16.55
CA HIS A 255 10.23 8.84 15.55
C HIS A 255 8.80 8.94 15.04
N PHE A 256 8.12 7.82 14.82
CA PHE A 256 6.74 7.76 14.37
C PHE A 256 5.84 8.63 15.24
N LYS A 257 5.99 8.55 16.57
CA LYS A 257 5.24 9.41 17.51
C LYS A 257 5.45 10.90 17.25
N ILE A 258 6.67 11.31 16.94
CA ILE A 258 7.01 12.72 16.66
C ILE A 258 6.36 13.18 15.35
N PHE A 259 6.41 12.34 14.32
CA PHE A 259 5.71 12.58 13.05
C PHE A 259 4.20 12.65 13.26
N ALA A 260 3.62 11.64 13.91
CA ALA A 260 2.19 11.54 14.14
C ALA A 260 1.66 12.72 14.96
N ASP A 261 2.36 13.13 16.02
CA ASP A 261 1.99 14.31 16.81
C ASP A 261 2.04 15.59 15.95
N SER A 262 3.14 15.83 15.24
CA SER A 262 3.31 17.03 14.39
C SER A 262 2.25 17.11 13.29
N MET A 263 1.98 15.99 12.62
CA MET A 263 0.98 15.91 11.55
C MET A 263 -0.44 16.06 12.08
N ARG A 264 -0.78 15.42 13.21
CA ARG A 264 -2.09 15.58 13.85
C ARG A 264 -2.29 17.01 14.36
N HIS A 265 -1.26 17.65 14.88
CA HIS A 265 -1.31 19.06 15.27
C HIS A 265 -1.62 19.95 14.06
N ALA A 266 -0.88 19.81 12.95
CA ALA A 266 -1.16 20.52 11.71
C ALA A 266 -2.59 20.27 11.17
N ALA A 267 -3.08 19.03 11.26
CA ALA A 267 -4.44 18.69 10.86
C ALA A 267 -5.49 19.42 11.73
N ARG A 268 -5.28 19.50 13.05
CA ARG A 268 -6.15 20.23 13.97
C ARG A 268 -6.17 21.73 13.67
N GLU A 269 -5.03 22.35 13.38
CA GLU A 269 -4.94 23.78 13.06
C GLU A 269 -5.79 24.18 11.85
N ILE A 270 -5.91 23.29 10.87
CA ILE A 270 -6.67 23.54 9.63
C ILE A 270 -8.05 22.85 9.63
N GLY A 271 -8.46 22.23 10.75
CA GLY A 271 -9.78 21.64 10.92
C GLY A 271 -10.05 20.37 10.09
N VAL A 272 -9.03 19.58 9.78
CA VAL A 272 -9.17 18.33 9.01
C VAL A 272 -8.86 17.10 9.84
N LYS A 273 -9.45 15.95 9.47
CA LYS A 273 -9.13 14.65 10.05
C LYS A 273 -8.23 13.86 9.09
N ILE A 274 -7.15 13.32 9.63
CA ILE A 274 -6.23 12.42 8.93
C ILE A 274 -6.06 11.13 9.73
N ASN A 275 -5.76 10.02 9.05
CA ASN A 275 -5.31 8.78 9.68
C ASN A 275 -3.86 8.51 9.27
N ILE A 276 -3.00 8.13 10.22
CA ILE A 276 -1.57 7.97 10.04
C ILE A 276 -1.16 6.52 10.28
N GLY A 277 -0.49 5.93 9.29
CA GLY A 277 -0.09 4.53 9.26
C GLY A 277 1.38 4.33 9.60
N ALA A 278 1.66 3.28 10.37
CA ALA A 278 3.01 2.82 10.69
C ALA A 278 3.33 1.50 10.01
N GLN A 279 4.60 1.27 9.70
CA GLN A 279 5.06 0.10 8.96
C GLN A 279 5.31 -1.11 9.88
N LEU A 280 4.79 -2.27 9.50
CA LEU A 280 5.09 -3.56 10.12
C LEU A 280 5.70 -4.53 9.10
N VAL A 281 6.53 -5.45 9.60
CA VAL A 281 7.11 -6.55 8.82
C VAL A 281 6.22 -7.77 8.95
N THR A 282 5.81 -8.36 7.83
CA THR A 282 4.92 -9.54 7.80
C THR A 282 5.49 -10.71 7.01
N HIS A 283 6.68 -10.58 6.45
CA HIS A 283 7.39 -11.65 5.76
C HIS A 283 8.42 -12.31 6.69
N PRO A 284 8.89 -13.52 6.37
CA PRO A 284 9.99 -14.16 7.11
C PRO A 284 11.27 -13.31 7.05
N VAL A 285 11.86 -13.05 8.21
CA VAL A 285 13.11 -12.25 8.32
C VAL A 285 14.32 -13.17 8.29
N ASP A 286 15.23 -12.96 7.34
CA ASP A 286 16.58 -13.52 7.40
C ASP A 286 17.52 -12.51 8.08
N PRO A 287 17.96 -12.77 9.34
CA PRO A 287 18.80 -11.85 10.09
C PRO A 287 20.17 -11.61 9.44
N LYS A 288 20.64 -12.52 8.56
CA LYS A 288 21.91 -12.34 7.84
C LYS A 288 21.77 -11.37 6.68
N VAL A 289 20.57 -11.24 6.12
CA VAL A 289 20.29 -10.40 4.95
C VAL A 289 19.81 -9.02 5.37
N SER A 290 18.92 -8.95 6.36
CA SER A 290 18.23 -7.72 6.80
C SER A 290 18.32 -7.54 8.33
N PRO A 291 19.49 -7.13 8.87
CA PRO A 291 19.66 -6.98 10.32
C PRO A 291 18.72 -5.94 10.95
N SER A 292 18.28 -4.94 10.18
CA SER A 292 17.32 -3.91 10.61
C SER A 292 15.89 -4.43 10.81
N GLU A 293 15.51 -5.55 10.21
CA GLU A 293 14.18 -6.15 10.34
C GLU A 293 14.04 -7.01 11.61
N ILE A 294 15.16 -7.38 12.24
CA ILE A 294 15.17 -8.23 13.44
C ILE A 294 14.36 -7.56 14.56
N ASN A 295 13.34 -8.27 15.05
CA ASN A 295 12.45 -7.78 16.10
C ASN A 295 11.78 -6.42 15.77
N TRP A 296 11.62 -6.08 14.49
CA TRP A 296 11.04 -4.80 14.07
C TRP A 296 9.70 -4.52 14.75
N ASN A 297 8.72 -5.41 14.58
CA ASN A 297 7.39 -5.22 15.15
C ASN A 297 7.42 -5.12 16.68
N ASN A 298 8.19 -5.99 17.35
CA ASN A 298 8.29 -6.01 18.81
C ASN A 298 8.86 -4.70 19.36
N THR A 299 9.98 -4.25 18.81
CA THR A 299 10.62 -3.01 19.26
C THR A 299 9.82 -1.77 18.87
N TYR A 300 9.12 -1.79 17.73
CA TYR A 300 8.14 -0.76 17.37
C TYR A 300 7.04 -0.65 18.42
N PHE A 301 6.37 -1.75 18.78
CA PHE A 301 5.28 -1.74 19.76
C PHE A 301 5.74 -1.32 21.16
N GLN A 302 6.98 -1.62 21.55
CA GLN A 302 7.56 -1.14 22.80
C GLN A 302 7.71 0.40 22.81
N SER A 303 7.96 1.02 21.66
CA SER A 303 8.26 2.46 21.56
C SER A 303 7.03 3.31 21.22
N ALA A 304 6.19 2.83 20.30
CA ALA A 304 5.02 3.52 19.78
C ALA A 304 3.69 3.03 20.36
N ALA A 305 3.67 1.85 20.99
CA ALA A 305 2.45 1.21 21.46
C ALA A 305 1.36 1.21 20.37
N ASP A 306 0.23 1.87 20.64
CA ASP A 306 -0.93 1.95 19.76
C ASP A 306 -1.04 3.33 19.10
N ASP A 307 0.05 4.08 18.90
CA ASP A 307 -0.04 5.45 18.39
C ASP A 307 -0.45 5.53 16.91
N ALA A 308 -0.25 4.48 16.11
CA ALA A 308 -0.70 4.45 14.72
C ALA A 308 -2.21 4.26 14.59
N ASP A 309 -2.84 4.91 13.61
CA ASP A 309 -4.26 4.74 13.32
C ASP A 309 -4.51 3.42 12.55
N PHE A 310 -3.56 3.03 11.70
CA PHE A 310 -3.53 1.76 10.97
C PHE A 310 -2.11 1.26 10.78
N TYR A 311 -1.95 0.02 10.35
CA TYR A 311 -0.65 -0.57 10.02
C TYR A 311 -0.50 -0.82 8.53
N ILE A 312 0.70 -0.54 8.03
CA ILE A 312 1.11 -0.70 6.64
C ILE A 312 1.92 -2.00 6.55
N VAL A 313 1.55 -2.85 5.59
CA VAL A 313 2.26 -4.10 5.31
C VAL A 313 2.48 -4.22 3.80
N HIS A 314 3.62 -4.77 3.41
CA HIS A 314 3.92 -4.99 2.00
C HIS A 314 4.21 -6.47 1.76
N ASN A 315 3.76 -6.99 0.63
CA ASN A 315 4.13 -8.34 0.22
C ASN A 315 3.97 -8.57 -1.28
N TYR A 316 4.81 -9.44 -1.82
CA TYR A 316 4.75 -9.86 -3.22
C TYR A 316 4.49 -11.35 -3.30
N PHE A 317 3.53 -11.72 -4.13
CA PHE A 317 2.86 -13.02 -4.04
C PHE A 317 3.69 -14.15 -4.65
N THR A 318 4.75 -13.82 -5.37
CA THR A 318 5.73 -14.79 -5.87
C THR A 318 7.14 -14.28 -5.64
N PRO A 319 8.15 -15.16 -5.56
CA PRO A 319 9.54 -14.72 -5.44
C PRO A 319 9.98 -13.88 -6.64
N PHE A 320 10.96 -13.00 -6.40
CA PHE A 320 11.42 -12.05 -7.40
C PHE A 320 12.04 -12.75 -8.62
N GLY A 321 11.51 -12.48 -9.81
CA GLY A 321 12.09 -12.93 -11.08
C GLY A 321 11.90 -14.42 -11.39
N GLU A 322 11.17 -15.17 -10.57
CA GLU A 322 10.94 -16.59 -10.79
C GLU A 322 9.99 -16.86 -11.97
N ASN A 323 10.22 -17.99 -12.64
CA ASN A 323 9.40 -18.45 -13.75
C ASN A 323 8.26 -19.35 -13.26
N ASN A 324 7.38 -18.83 -12.41
CA ASN A 324 6.29 -19.61 -11.81
C ASN A 324 5.20 -19.95 -12.84
N THR A 325 4.57 -21.12 -12.73
CA THR A 325 3.42 -21.48 -13.57
C THR A 325 2.17 -20.68 -13.17
N PRO A 326 1.16 -20.54 -14.05
CA PRO A 326 -0.11 -19.91 -13.68
C PRO A 326 -0.76 -20.50 -12.41
N GLN A 327 -0.65 -21.82 -12.22
CA GLN A 327 -1.17 -22.52 -11.04
C GLN A 327 -0.42 -22.12 -9.77
N GLN A 328 0.92 -22.01 -9.83
CA GLN A 328 1.73 -21.55 -8.71
C GLN A 328 1.41 -20.10 -8.35
N VAL A 329 1.21 -19.24 -9.36
CA VAL A 329 0.81 -17.86 -9.14
C VAL A 329 -0.57 -17.83 -8.49
N LEU A 330 -1.58 -18.53 -9.01
CA LEU A 330 -2.93 -18.51 -8.45
C LEU A 330 -2.99 -19.05 -7.01
N ALA A 331 -2.24 -20.13 -6.72
CA ALA A 331 -2.17 -20.72 -5.38
C ALA A 331 -1.45 -19.81 -4.37
N SER A 332 -0.70 -18.81 -4.83
CA SER A 332 0.05 -17.94 -3.93
C SER A 332 -0.82 -17.00 -3.10
N ALA A 333 -2.01 -16.64 -3.60
CA ALA A 333 -2.91 -15.73 -2.88
C ALA A 333 -3.24 -16.22 -1.47
N GLU A 334 -3.82 -17.42 -1.39
CA GLU A 334 -4.25 -18.02 -0.13
C GLU A 334 -3.06 -18.20 0.82
N LYS A 335 -1.93 -18.68 0.29
CA LYS A 335 -0.71 -18.91 1.07
C LYS A 335 -0.19 -17.60 1.68
N VAL A 336 0.08 -16.60 0.84
CA VAL A 336 0.73 -15.35 1.24
C VAL A 336 -0.18 -14.55 2.19
N ILE A 337 -1.50 -14.50 1.92
CA ILE A 337 -2.46 -13.85 2.81
C ILE A 337 -2.54 -14.56 4.17
N SER A 338 -2.51 -15.90 4.19
CA SER A 338 -2.51 -16.67 5.44
C SER A 338 -1.26 -16.42 6.28
N GLU A 339 -0.09 -16.33 5.63
CA GLU A 339 1.18 -16.00 6.28
C GLU A 339 1.14 -14.58 6.88
N ILE A 340 0.66 -13.58 6.13
CA ILE A 340 0.51 -12.20 6.62
C ILE A 340 -0.43 -12.16 7.84
N LYS A 341 -1.61 -12.79 7.75
CA LYS A 341 -2.58 -12.86 8.85
C LYS A 341 -1.97 -13.49 10.10
N SER A 342 -1.23 -14.59 9.93
CA SER A 342 -0.55 -15.28 11.02
C SER A 342 0.54 -14.42 11.68
N ALA A 343 1.38 -13.76 10.86
CA ALA A 343 2.45 -12.88 11.33
C ALA A 343 1.90 -11.68 12.12
N LEU A 344 0.82 -11.06 11.63
CA LEU A 344 0.16 -9.96 12.33
C LEU A 344 -0.47 -10.42 13.64
N LYS A 345 -1.26 -11.51 13.63
CA LYS A 345 -1.87 -12.06 14.84
C LYS A 345 -0.82 -12.36 15.91
N THR A 346 0.28 -12.98 15.51
CA THR A 346 1.42 -13.28 16.39
C THR A 346 2.05 -12.00 16.94
N SER A 347 2.31 -11.01 16.08
CA SER A 347 2.91 -9.73 16.48
C SER A 347 2.04 -8.99 17.50
N PHE A 348 0.73 -8.90 17.27
CA PHE A 348 -0.18 -8.26 18.21
C PHE A 348 -0.25 -9.01 19.56
N ALA A 349 -0.38 -10.34 19.51
CA ALA A 349 -0.48 -11.15 20.72
C ALA A 349 0.79 -11.08 21.59
N GLN A 350 1.97 -11.21 20.97
CA GLN A 350 3.26 -11.16 21.67
C GLN A 350 3.53 -9.80 22.34
N ASN A 351 2.98 -8.72 21.80
CA ASN A 351 3.16 -7.37 22.32
C ASN A 351 1.98 -6.89 23.19
N GLY A 352 1.00 -7.76 23.47
CA GLY A 352 -0.18 -7.41 24.26
C GLY A 352 -1.03 -6.31 23.62
N ARG A 353 -1.10 -6.27 22.28
CA ARG A 353 -1.79 -5.22 21.51
C ARG A 353 -3.08 -5.72 20.91
N LEU A 354 -4.04 -4.81 20.79
CA LEU A 354 -5.26 -5.06 20.02
C LEU A 354 -4.96 -4.93 18.53
N GLN A 355 -5.63 -5.76 17.73
CA GLN A 355 -5.60 -5.60 16.28
C GLN A 355 -6.21 -4.24 15.90
N LYS A 356 -5.57 -3.55 14.97
CA LYS A 356 -6.01 -2.30 14.35
C LYS A 356 -6.18 -2.48 12.84
N PRO A 357 -6.77 -1.49 12.15
CA PRO A 357 -6.85 -1.51 10.69
C PRO A 357 -5.50 -1.78 10.03
N VAL A 358 -5.48 -2.60 8.98
CA VAL A 358 -4.28 -2.93 8.22
C VAL A 358 -4.52 -2.61 6.75
N ALA A 359 -3.53 -1.97 6.11
CA ALA A 359 -3.53 -1.68 4.70
C ALA A 359 -2.32 -2.33 4.04
N MET A 360 -2.56 -3.16 3.02
CA MET A 360 -1.51 -3.70 2.17
C MET A 360 -1.26 -2.72 1.02
N THR A 361 -0.42 -1.71 1.27
CA THR A 361 -0.31 -0.54 0.38
C THR A 361 0.76 -0.70 -0.71
N GLU A 362 1.50 -1.80 -0.67
CA GLU A 362 2.36 -2.26 -1.74
C GLU A 362 2.27 -3.78 -1.87
N TRP A 363 1.81 -4.23 -3.04
CA TRP A 363 1.78 -5.62 -3.41
C TRP A 363 1.73 -5.78 -4.92
N ASN A 364 2.27 -6.89 -5.40
CA ASN A 364 2.13 -7.33 -6.78
C ASN A 364 2.55 -8.81 -6.89
N ILE A 365 2.61 -9.31 -8.12
CA ILE A 365 3.20 -10.60 -8.47
C ILE A 365 4.54 -10.32 -9.16
N PHE A 366 5.62 -10.93 -8.66
CA PHE A 366 6.96 -10.75 -9.23
C PHE A 366 7.36 -11.80 -10.29
N ALA A 367 6.51 -12.79 -10.52
CA ALA A 367 6.82 -13.84 -11.48
C ALA A 367 6.98 -13.26 -12.90
N MET A 368 7.98 -13.75 -13.63
CA MET A 368 8.31 -13.31 -14.98
C MET A 368 8.43 -14.52 -15.92
N GLY A 369 8.78 -14.30 -17.20
CA GLY A 369 9.21 -15.34 -18.12
C GLY A 369 8.11 -16.14 -18.83
N SER A 370 7.01 -16.52 -18.16
CA SER A 370 5.98 -17.40 -18.75
C SER A 370 4.73 -16.70 -19.29
N LYS A 371 4.78 -15.38 -19.53
CA LYS A 371 3.63 -14.59 -20.05
C LYS A 371 2.34 -14.88 -19.27
N GLN A 372 2.40 -15.05 -17.94
CA GLN A 372 1.30 -15.58 -17.13
C GLN A 372 0.10 -14.61 -16.98
N LYS A 373 -0.04 -13.58 -17.84
CA LYS A 373 -1.11 -12.57 -17.79
C LYS A 373 -1.30 -11.96 -16.40
N MET A 374 -0.22 -11.46 -15.79
CA MET A 374 -0.21 -10.98 -14.40
C MET A 374 -1.29 -9.95 -14.08
N SER A 375 -1.62 -9.06 -15.02
CA SER A 375 -2.71 -8.08 -14.81
C SER A 375 -4.06 -8.73 -14.52
N ASN A 376 -4.37 -9.87 -15.16
CA ASN A 376 -5.62 -10.60 -14.92
C ASN A 376 -5.58 -11.32 -13.57
N ILE A 377 -4.46 -11.98 -13.24
CA ILE A 377 -4.33 -12.73 -11.99
C ILE A 377 -4.28 -11.79 -10.79
N ALA A 378 -3.67 -10.61 -10.92
CA ALA A 378 -3.70 -9.59 -9.87
C ALA A 378 -5.14 -9.15 -9.53
N GLY A 379 -6.01 -8.99 -10.53
CA GLY A 379 -7.42 -8.71 -10.29
C GLY A 379 -8.14 -9.80 -9.49
N VAL A 380 -7.77 -11.07 -9.70
CA VAL A 380 -8.27 -12.20 -8.92
C VAL A 380 -7.70 -12.19 -7.50
N HIS A 381 -6.39 -11.98 -7.33
CA HIS A 381 -5.75 -11.86 -6.02
C HIS A 381 -6.29 -10.69 -5.18
N ALA A 382 -6.78 -9.60 -5.80
CA ALA A 382 -7.37 -8.48 -5.07
C ALA A 382 -8.66 -8.86 -4.29
N VAL A 383 -9.31 -9.96 -4.67
CA VAL A 383 -10.59 -10.41 -4.07
C VAL A 383 -10.49 -11.78 -3.36
N LEU A 384 -9.33 -12.44 -3.42
CA LEU A 384 -9.00 -13.67 -2.67
C LEU A 384 -8.24 -13.29 -1.39
#